data_AF-A0AA88E7H8-F1
#
_entry.id   AF-A0AA88E7H8-F1
#
_cell.length_a   1.000
_cell.length_b   1.000
_cell.length_c   1.000
_cell.angle_alpha   90.00
_cell.angle_beta   90.00
_cell.angle_gamma   90.00
#
_symmetry.space_group_name_H-M   'P 1'
#
loop_
_entity.id
_entity.type
_entity.pdbx_description
1 polymer ?
#
loop_
_entity_poly.entity_id
_entity_poly.type
_entity_poly.pdbx_seq_one_letter_code
_entity_poly.pdbx_strand_id
1 'polypeptide(L)'
;MSTSLPLQMILMLLLLFYFKGASGSSNAAGDSKIRCLEVERQALLNIKDSLHEIQEGFLSSWGNEEEKRDCCEWYGVQCANNSGHVTVLDLAPSTSPIYNEYYNLRRFLHGTISPSLRELKHLTYLDLSLIDF
;
A
#
# COMPACT_ATOMS: atom_id res chain seq x y z
N MET A 1 41.75 24.60 -18.52
CA MET A 1 41.25 23.44 -17.76
C MET A 1 39.74 23.49 -17.87
N SER A 2 39.25 22.78 -18.87
CA SER A 2 37.97 23.05 -19.54
C SER A 2 36.87 22.18 -18.93
N THR A 3 35.73 22.79 -18.67
CA THR A 3 34.54 22.20 -18.07
C THR A 3 33.87 21.18 -19.02
N SER A 4 34.21 19.90 -18.91
CA SER A 4 33.57 18.78 -19.63
C SER A 4 32.49 18.05 -18.82
N LEU A 5 32.37 18.34 -17.52
CA LEU A 5 31.44 17.71 -16.58
C LEU A 5 29.95 17.79 -16.97
N PRO A 6 29.38 18.89 -17.52
CA PRO A 6 27.93 18.96 -17.72
C PRO A 6 27.44 18.07 -18.88
N LEU A 7 28.25 17.89 -19.93
CA LEU A 7 27.90 17.04 -21.08
C LEU A 7 27.93 15.55 -20.73
N GLN A 8 28.90 15.12 -19.90
CA GLN A 8 28.97 13.74 -19.42
C GLN A 8 27.75 13.39 -18.54
N MET A 9 27.28 14.32 -17.72
CA MET A 9 26.07 14.12 -16.90
C MET A 9 24.81 13.98 -17.76
N ILE A 10 24.65 14.80 -18.80
CA ILE A 10 23.51 14.71 -19.74
C ILE A 10 23.54 13.38 -20.51
N LEU A 11 24.72 12.94 -20.96
CA LEU A 11 24.88 11.66 -21.65
C LEU A 11 24.46 10.49 -20.76
N MET A 12 24.83 10.50 -19.48
CA MET A 12 24.43 9.47 -18.51
C MET A 12 22.91 9.44 -18.29
N LEU A 13 22.25 10.60 -18.21
CA LEU A 13 20.79 10.68 -18.06
C LEU A 13 20.05 10.16 -19.31
N LEU A 14 20.57 10.45 -20.50
CA LEU A 14 20.00 9.97 -21.76
C LEU A 14 20.17 8.45 -21.91
N LEU A 15 21.28 7.88 -21.46
CA LEU A 15 21.49 6.43 -21.43
C LEU A 15 20.50 5.71 -20.50
N LEU A 16 20.17 6.30 -19.34
CA LEU A 16 19.14 5.76 -18.43
C LEU A 16 17.74 5.81 -19.06
N PHE A 17 17.42 6.85 -19.83
CA PHE A 17 16.16 6.94 -20.58
C PHE A 17 16.12 5.96 -21.76
N TYR A 18 17.24 5.76 -22.45
CA TYR A 18 17.37 4.77 -23.53
C TYR A 18 17.24 3.33 -23.02
N PHE A 19 17.79 3.02 -21.85
CA PHE A 19 17.68 1.69 -21.23
C PHE A 19 16.29 1.36 -20.69
N LYS A 20 15.38 2.35 -20.56
CA LYS A 20 13.95 2.09 -20.33
C LYS A 20 13.21 1.61 -21.59
N GLY A 21 13.89 1.46 -22.72
CA GLY A 21 13.35 0.91 -23.96
C GLY A 21 13.79 -0.52 -24.22
N ALA A 22 12.82 -1.41 -24.39
CA ALA A 22 12.91 -2.81 -24.81
C ALA A 22 13.34 -3.84 -23.75
N SER A 23 12.37 -4.24 -22.92
CA SER A 23 12.21 -5.65 -22.54
C SER A 23 10.73 -6.00 -22.57
N GLY A 24 10.20 -6.19 -23.78
CA GLY A 24 9.00 -6.99 -24.00
C GLY A 24 9.38 -8.46 -23.87
N SER A 25 9.32 -8.98 -22.65
CA SER A 25 9.34 -10.42 -22.40
C SER A 25 7.98 -10.79 -21.86
N SER A 26 7.07 -11.23 -22.74
CA SER A 26 5.81 -11.84 -22.34
C SER A 26 6.08 -13.24 -21.82
N ASN A 27 6.64 -13.31 -20.61
CA ASN A 27 6.35 -14.46 -19.77
C ASN A 27 4.89 -14.29 -19.37
N ALA A 28 4.04 -15.22 -19.82
CA ALA A 28 2.73 -15.44 -19.20
C ALA A 28 2.95 -15.97 -17.78
N ALA A 29 3.56 -15.15 -16.92
CA ALA A 29 3.29 -15.18 -15.49
C ALA A 29 1.81 -14.85 -15.38
N GLY A 30 1.02 -15.72 -14.75
CA GLY A 30 -0.43 -15.53 -14.64
C GLY A 30 -0.71 -14.09 -14.26
N ASP A 31 -1.38 -13.36 -15.17
CA ASP A 31 -1.73 -11.95 -14.99
C ASP A 31 -2.53 -11.88 -13.69
N SER A 32 -1.88 -11.44 -12.61
CA SER A 32 -2.51 -11.28 -11.31
C SER A 32 -3.46 -10.11 -11.48
N LYS A 33 -4.68 -10.45 -11.90
CA LYS A 33 -5.74 -9.49 -12.13
C LYS A 33 -5.93 -8.71 -10.85
N ILE A 34 -5.51 -7.44 -10.85
CA ILE A 34 -5.71 -6.51 -9.74
C ILE A 34 -7.19 -6.50 -9.41
N ARG A 35 -7.55 -6.91 -8.19
CA ARG A 35 -8.95 -7.04 -7.78
C ARG A 35 -9.48 -5.72 -7.24
N CYS A 36 -8.66 -5.05 -6.44
CA CYS A 36 -8.99 -3.79 -5.79
C CYS A 36 -9.34 -2.66 -6.78
N LEU A 37 -10.40 -1.90 -6.48
CA LEU A 37 -10.72 -0.68 -7.23
C LEU A 37 -9.75 0.45 -6.86
N GLU A 38 -9.26 1.18 -7.86
CA GLU A 38 -8.28 2.26 -7.66
C GLU A 38 -8.76 3.35 -6.69
N VAL A 39 -10.06 3.69 -6.70
CA VAL A 39 -10.64 4.68 -5.78
C VAL A 39 -10.57 4.20 -4.33
N GLU A 40 -10.86 2.92 -4.08
CA GLU A 40 -10.79 2.32 -2.75
C GLU A 40 -9.32 2.13 -2.31
N ARG A 41 -8.44 1.75 -3.23
CA ARG A 41 -6.98 1.71 -2.99
C ARG A 41 -6.46 3.06 -2.51
N GLN A 42 -6.81 4.13 -3.21
CA GLN A 42 -6.35 5.47 -2.86
C GLN A 42 -6.96 5.94 -1.53
N ALA A 43 -8.22 5.58 -1.26
CA ALA A 43 -8.85 5.87 0.02
C ALA A 43 -8.14 5.18 1.19
N LEU A 44 -7.74 3.91 1.02
CA LEU A 44 -6.93 3.17 1.99
C LEU A 44 -5.55 3.83 2.19
N LEU A 45 -4.87 4.28 1.14
CA LEU A 45 -3.61 5.02 1.30
C LEU A 45 -3.79 6.34 2.06
N ASN A 46 -4.88 7.07 1.81
CA ASN A 46 -5.18 8.28 2.58
C ASN A 46 -5.51 7.99 4.05
N ILE A 47 -6.01 6.79 4.37
CA ILE A 47 -6.19 6.31 5.76
C ILE A 47 -4.82 5.96 6.35
N LYS A 48 -3.95 5.27 5.60
CA LYS A 48 -2.58 5.00 6.03
C LYS A 48 -1.83 6.28 6.38
N ASP A 49 -1.92 7.31 5.55
CA ASP A 49 -1.25 8.59 5.77
C ASP A 49 -1.79 9.37 6.99
N SER A 50 -3.01 9.07 7.46
CA SER A 50 -3.58 9.66 8.67
C SER A 50 -3.29 8.87 9.95
N LEU A 51 -2.57 7.74 9.82
CA LEU A 51 -2.19 6.86 10.90
C LEU A 51 -0.66 6.80 11.05
N HIS A 52 -0.24 6.55 12.27
CA HIS A 52 1.15 6.36 12.64
C HIS A 52 1.28 5.02 13.35
N GLU A 53 2.20 4.20 12.86
CA GLU A 53 2.48 2.87 13.37
C GLU A 53 3.69 2.94 14.31
N ILE A 54 3.53 2.51 15.57
CA ILE A 54 4.63 2.56 16.57
C ILE A 54 5.72 1.54 16.21
N GLN A 55 5.32 0.36 15.72
CA GLN A 55 6.22 -0.70 15.31
C GLN A 55 5.93 -1.10 13.87
N GLU A 56 6.84 -0.77 12.97
CA GLU A 56 6.67 -1.01 11.52
C GLU A 56 6.38 -2.49 11.19
N GLY A 57 5.44 -2.70 10.28
CA GLY A 57 5.27 -3.97 9.58
C GLY A 57 3.84 -4.30 9.16
N PHE A 58 2.84 -3.86 9.91
CA PHE A 58 1.44 -4.04 9.54
C PHE A 58 1.06 -3.18 8.33
N LEU A 59 1.36 -1.88 8.37
CA LEU A 59 1.07 -0.98 7.24
C LEU A 59 2.12 -1.07 6.12
N SER A 60 3.14 -1.93 6.27
CA SER A 60 4.17 -2.16 5.27
C SER A 60 3.65 -2.85 4.00
N SER A 61 2.59 -3.67 4.14
CA SER A 61 1.91 -4.35 3.02
C SER A 61 1.14 -3.38 2.13
N TRP A 62 0.84 -2.17 2.64
CA TRP A 62 0.10 -1.14 1.93
C TRP A 62 1.06 -0.26 1.14
N GLY A 63 0.76 0.06 -0.12
CA GLY A 63 1.64 0.93 -0.89
C GLY A 63 1.23 1.22 -2.32
N ASN A 64 2.15 1.90 -3.02
CA ASN A 64 2.01 2.29 -4.43
C ASN A 64 2.92 1.48 -5.35
N GLU A 65 3.80 0.67 -4.77
CA GLU A 65 4.71 -0.22 -5.48
C GLU A 65 3.91 -1.25 -6.29
N GLU A 66 4.49 -1.72 -7.41
CA GLU A 66 3.77 -2.59 -8.35
C GLU A 66 3.32 -3.91 -7.71
N GLU A 67 4.14 -4.46 -6.82
CA GLU A 67 3.84 -5.65 -6.04
C GLU A 67 2.76 -5.44 -4.96
N LYS A 68 2.39 -4.18 -4.66
CA LYS A 68 1.35 -3.82 -3.68
C LYS A 68 0.10 -3.25 -4.34
N ARG A 69 -0.03 -3.34 -5.68
CA ARG A 69 -1.16 -2.77 -6.42
C ARG A 69 -2.51 -3.35 -6.01
N ASP A 70 -2.58 -4.65 -5.70
CA ASP A 70 -3.83 -5.27 -5.26
C ASP A 70 -4.06 -5.05 -3.76
N CYS A 71 -4.84 -4.02 -3.40
CA CYS A 71 -5.13 -3.74 -1.99
C CYS A 71 -5.86 -4.87 -1.26
N CYS A 72 -6.46 -5.82 -2.00
CA CYS A 72 -7.09 -6.99 -1.43
C CYS A 72 -6.08 -8.01 -0.86
N GLU A 73 -4.78 -7.76 -1.02
CA GLU A 73 -3.68 -8.52 -0.41
C GLU A 73 -3.05 -7.79 0.79
N TRP A 74 -3.50 -6.57 1.09
CA TRP A 74 -2.98 -5.81 2.23
C TRP A 74 -3.48 -6.39 3.55
N TYR A 75 -2.65 -6.34 4.58
CA TYR A 75 -3.04 -6.79 5.92
C TYR A 75 -4.23 -5.99 6.42
N GLY A 76 -5.21 -6.71 6.99
CA GLY A 76 -6.46 -6.11 7.47
C GLY A 76 -7.48 -5.80 6.38
N VAL A 77 -7.20 -6.02 5.09
CA VAL A 77 -8.12 -5.73 3.99
C VAL A 77 -8.68 -7.01 3.40
N GLN A 78 -10.01 -7.08 3.23
CA GLN A 78 -10.64 -8.14 2.42
C GLN A 78 -11.61 -7.54 1.41
N CYS A 79 -11.64 -8.14 0.23
CA CYS A 79 -12.49 -7.72 -0.87
C CYS A 79 -13.52 -8.78 -1.25
N ALA A 80 -14.65 -8.33 -1.80
CA ALA A 80 -15.62 -9.21 -2.42
C ALA A 80 -15.04 -9.86 -3.69
N ASN A 81 -15.04 -11.21 -3.75
CA ASN A 81 -14.42 -11.98 -4.84
C ASN A 81 -14.87 -11.58 -6.26
N ASN A 82 -16.14 -11.18 -6.42
CA ASN A 82 -16.72 -10.93 -7.74
C ASN A 82 -16.56 -9.48 -8.21
N SER A 83 -16.56 -8.51 -7.28
CA SER A 83 -16.57 -7.08 -7.62
C SER A 83 -15.26 -6.37 -7.29
N GLY A 84 -14.41 -6.96 -6.44
CA GLY A 84 -13.17 -6.32 -5.99
C GLY A 84 -13.37 -5.22 -4.94
N HIS A 85 -14.61 -5.00 -4.50
CA HIS A 85 -14.93 -3.98 -3.50
C HIS A 85 -14.37 -4.37 -2.13
N VAL A 86 -13.76 -3.42 -1.43
CA VAL A 86 -13.33 -3.57 -0.04
C VAL A 86 -14.56 -3.75 0.85
N THR A 87 -14.57 -4.86 1.57
CA THR A 87 -15.67 -5.28 2.47
C THR A 87 -15.25 -5.35 3.92
N VAL A 88 -13.95 -5.56 4.18
CA VAL A 88 -13.38 -5.64 5.52
C VAL A 88 -12.20 -4.68 5.60
N LEU A 89 -12.20 -3.83 6.61
CA LEU A 89 -11.04 -3.07 7.07
C LEU A 89 -10.84 -3.34 8.57
N ASP A 90 -9.84 -4.15 8.88
CA ASP A 90 -9.50 -4.58 10.23
C ASP A 90 -8.11 -4.10 10.60
N LEU A 91 -8.04 -3.01 11.37
CA LEU A 91 -6.80 -2.40 11.86
C LEU A 91 -6.42 -2.88 13.26
N ALA A 92 -7.07 -3.92 13.79
CA ALA A 92 -6.76 -4.46 15.10
C ALA A 92 -5.36 -5.11 15.10
N PRO A 93 -4.60 -5.05 16.20
CA PRO A 93 -3.25 -5.61 16.25
C PRO A 93 -3.19 -7.13 15.98
N SER A 94 -4.29 -7.86 16.18
CA SER A 94 -4.38 -9.31 15.91
C SER A 94 -4.26 -9.67 14.42
N THR A 95 -4.48 -8.72 13.51
CA THR A 95 -4.29 -8.93 12.07
C THR A 95 -2.85 -8.65 11.62
N SER A 96 -1.99 -8.19 12.53
CA SER A 96 -0.58 -7.95 12.26
C SER A 96 0.23 -9.25 12.23
N PRO A 97 1.09 -9.46 11.22
CA PRO A 97 2.00 -10.62 11.19
C PRO A 97 3.06 -10.57 12.30
N ILE A 98 3.25 -9.41 12.93
CA ILE A 98 4.21 -9.21 14.03
C ILE A 98 3.51 -9.35 15.40
N TYR A 99 2.20 -9.64 15.42
CA TYR A 99 1.49 -9.88 16.67
C TYR A 99 2.18 -10.98 17.48
N ASN A 100 2.73 -10.59 18.63
CA ASN A 100 3.12 -11.52 19.66
C ASN A 100 2.45 -11.10 20.97
N GLU A 101 2.13 -12.08 21.80
CA GLU A 101 1.47 -11.87 23.09
C GLU A 101 2.36 -11.11 24.10
N TYR A 102 3.66 -10.97 23.81
CA TYR A 102 4.66 -10.37 24.68
C TYR A 102 4.69 -8.83 24.59
N TYR A 103 4.33 -8.26 23.43
CA TYR A 103 4.26 -6.82 23.26
C TYR A 103 2.89 -6.30 23.68
N ASN A 104 2.88 -5.31 24.59
CA ASN A 104 1.68 -4.53 24.88
C ASN A 104 1.32 -3.69 23.65
N LEU A 105 0.53 -4.25 22.74
CA LEU A 105 0.05 -3.59 21.53
C LEU A 105 -1.10 -2.59 21.80
N ARG A 106 -1.33 -2.25 23.07
CA ARG A 106 -2.16 -1.10 23.43
C ARG A 106 -1.47 0.12 22.80
N ARG A 107 -2.11 0.71 21.78
CA ARG A 107 -1.61 1.84 20.96
C ARG A 107 -0.66 1.44 19.83
N PHE A 108 -0.83 0.27 19.22
CA PHE A 108 -0.07 -0.13 18.05
C PHE A 108 -0.15 0.91 16.90
N LEU A 109 -1.34 1.47 16.71
CA LEU A 109 -1.62 2.57 15.80
C LEU A 109 -2.09 3.78 16.60
N HIS A 110 -1.69 4.98 16.16
CA HIS A 110 -2.24 6.24 16.64
C HIS A 110 -2.48 7.20 15.48
N GLY A 111 -3.35 8.19 15.63
CA GLY A 111 -3.60 9.18 14.58
C GLY A 111 -5.07 9.57 14.48
N THR A 112 -5.55 9.84 13.27
CA THR A 112 -6.93 10.30 13.05
C THR A 112 -7.64 9.46 12.00
N ILE A 113 -8.97 9.45 12.05
CA ILE A 113 -9.78 8.80 11.01
C ILE A 113 -9.81 9.71 9.78
N SER A 114 -9.19 9.26 8.68
CA SER A 114 -9.25 9.98 7.41
C SER A 114 -10.69 10.07 6.89
N PRO A 115 -11.16 11.25 6.43
CA PRO A 115 -12.46 11.40 5.77
C PRO A 115 -12.62 10.53 4.52
N SER A 116 -11.52 10.00 3.96
CA SER A 116 -11.54 9.05 2.84
C SER A 116 -12.17 7.71 3.18
N LEU A 117 -12.38 7.38 4.46
CA LEU A 117 -13.13 6.19 4.88
C LEU A 117 -14.51 6.07 4.20
N ARG A 118 -15.14 7.20 3.86
CA ARG A 118 -16.43 7.26 3.14
C ARG A 118 -16.40 6.67 1.73
N GLU A 119 -15.23 6.55 1.12
CA GLU A 119 -15.09 6.00 -0.23
C GLU A 119 -15.17 4.46 -0.20
N LEU A 120 -14.97 3.83 0.97
CA LEU A 120 -15.13 2.39 1.19
C LEU A 120 -16.59 2.02 1.44
N LYS A 121 -17.45 2.26 0.44
CA LYS A 121 -18.92 2.21 0.56
C LYS A 121 -19.50 0.81 0.80
N HIS A 122 -18.70 -0.22 0.56
CA HIS A 122 -19.10 -1.62 0.65
C HIS A 122 -18.59 -2.32 1.91
N LEU A 123 -18.00 -1.57 2.86
CA LEU A 123 -17.60 -2.11 4.15
C LEU A 123 -18.78 -2.77 4.87
N THR A 124 -18.61 -4.05 5.18
CA THR A 124 -19.49 -4.82 6.06
C THR A 124 -18.86 -5.03 7.44
N TYR A 125 -17.55 -4.85 7.54
CA TYR A 125 -16.79 -4.91 8.79
C TYR A 125 -15.75 -3.80 8.85
N LEU A 126 -15.71 -3.10 9.98
CA LEU A 126 -14.72 -2.06 10.27
C LEU A 126 -14.26 -2.21 11.73
N ASP A 127 -13.00 -2.52 11.92
CA ASP A 127 -12.36 -2.54 13.23
C ASP A 127 -11.28 -1.47 13.32
N LEU A 128 -11.55 -0.48 14.16
CA LEU A 128 -10.64 0.62 14.52
C LEU A 128 -10.25 0.54 16.01
N SER A 129 -10.53 -0.59 16.67
CA SER A 129 -10.21 -0.79 18.07
C SER A 129 -8.71 -0.69 18.30
N LEU A 130 -8.32 -0.21 19.48
CA LEU A 130 -6.92 -0.08 19.89
C LEU A 130 -6.08 0.91 19.07
N ILE A 131 -6.71 1.70 18.18
CA ILE A 131 -6.15 2.93 17.63
C ILE A 131 -6.27 4.03 18.70
N ASP A 132 -5.17 4.74 18.96
CA ASP A 132 -5.13 5.91 19.85
C ASP A 132 -5.47 7.18 19.03
N PHE A 133 -6.64 7.77 19.26
CA PHE A 133 -7.15 8.96 18.56
C PHE A 133 -6.90 10.28 19.29
#